data_AF-A0A1H0HDM2-F1
#
_entry.id   AF-A0A1H0HDM2-F1
#
_cell.length_a   1.000
_cell.length_b   1.000
_cell.length_c   1.000
_cell.angle_alpha   90.00
_cell.angle_beta   90.00
_cell.angle_gamma   90.00
#
_symmetry.space_group_name_H-M   'P 1'
#
loop_
_entity.id
_entity.type
_entity.pdbx_description
1 polymer ?
#
loop_
_entity_poly.entity_id
_entity_poly.type
_entity_poly.pdbx_seq_one_letter_code
_entity_poly.pdbx_strand_id
1 'polypeptide(L)'
;MTPERITRIVALIDGWTGRLTWEALCEAVARETGASYRRASLNNYLQIKSAYKAYVKKPNLAPSGDATPAPKPKGPSRTQKKISRLERKVAELTAVNDALLEKFARWAVNAGSRGLDEAFLDQPLVQIKRSENR
;
A
#
# COMPACT_ATOMS: atom_id res chain seq x y z
N MET A 1 3.72 14.68 13.20
CA MET A 1 4.30 14.31 11.89
C MET A 1 3.14 14.27 10.92
N THR A 2 3.21 14.91 9.75
CA THR A 2 2.11 14.86 8.76
C THR A 2 2.29 13.68 7.80
N PRO A 3 1.22 13.19 7.14
CA PRO A 3 1.32 12.09 6.17
C PRO A 3 2.30 12.36 5.02
N GLU A 4 2.38 13.61 4.55
CA GLU A 4 3.29 14.03 3.48
C GLU A 4 4.75 13.92 3.94
N ARG A 5 5.02 14.33 5.19
CA ARG A 5 6.36 14.19 5.79
C ARG A 5 6.76 12.73 5.92
N ILE A 6 5.83 11.86 6.32
CA ILE A 6 6.12 10.42 6.41
C ILE A 6 6.47 9.85 5.04
N THR A 7 5.69 10.20 4.01
CA THR A 7 5.93 9.77 2.63
C THR A 7 7.31 10.21 2.13
N ARG A 8 7.70 11.45 2.43
CA ARG A 8 9.01 12.00 2.07
C ARG A 8 10.17 11.29 2.78
N ILE A 9 10.03 11.01 4.08
CA ILE A 9 11.03 10.26 4.85
C ILE A 9 11.17 8.82 4.33
N VAL A 10 10.06 8.18 3.92
CA VAL A 10 10.11 6.85 3.29
C VAL A 10 10.86 6.90 1.96
N ALA A 11 10.56 7.89 1.11
CA ALA A 11 11.28 8.09 -0.15
C ALA A 11 12.79 8.34 0.06
N LEU A 12 13.16 9.10 1.10
CA LEU A 12 14.54 9.32 1.51
C LEU A 12 15.26 8.01 1.90
N ILE A 13 14.57 7.11 2.62
CA ILE A 13 15.10 5.78 2.97
C ILE A 13 15.25 4.91 1.72
N ASP A 14 14.29 4.96 0.81
CA ASP A 14 14.31 4.15 -0.42
C ASP A 14 15.42 4.57 -1.39
N GLY A 15 15.73 5.86 -1.44
CA GLY A 15 16.83 6.43 -2.24
C GLY A 15 18.19 6.46 -1.53
N TRP A 16 18.30 5.92 -0.31
CA TRP A 16 19.53 5.98 0.48
C TRP A 16 20.65 5.15 -0.16
N THR A 17 21.88 5.67 -0.10
CA THR A 17 23.07 4.98 -0.62
C THR A 17 24.06 4.74 0.51
N GLY A 18 24.51 3.49 0.66
CA GLY A 18 25.49 3.09 1.69
C GLY A 18 24.85 2.70 3.02
N ARG A 19 25.58 2.88 4.13
CA ARG A 19 25.13 2.44 5.45
C ARG A 19 24.03 3.38 5.98
N LEU A 20 22.82 2.84 6.16
CA LEU A 20 21.73 3.54 6.83
C LEU A 20 21.77 3.22 8.33
N THR A 21 21.98 4.25 9.15
CA THR A 21 21.80 4.19 10.61
C THR A 21 20.66 5.10 11.02
N TRP A 22 20.12 4.90 12.22
CA TRP A 22 19.05 5.76 12.73
C TRP A 22 19.54 7.19 12.94
N GLU A 23 20.78 7.36 13.33
CA GLU A 23 21.44 8.65 13.54
C GLU A 23 21.53 9.42 12.21
N ALA A 24 22.05 8.77 11.16
CA ALA A 24 22.16 9.37 9.83
C ALA A 24 20.77 9.72 9.24
N LEU A 25 19.77 8.87 9.49
CA LEU A 25 18.39 9.17 9.11
C LEU A 25 17.86 10.40 9.85
N CYS A 26 18.07 10.52 11.16
CA CYS A 26 17.61 11.68 11.92
C CYS A 26 18.26 12.98 11.41
N GLU A 27 19.54 12.96 11.09
CA GLU A 27 20.27 14.10 10.51
C GLU A 27 19.73 14.50 9.13
N ALA A 28 19.53 13.54 8.24
CA ALA A 28 19.02 13.84 6.91
C ALA A 28 17.56 14.35 6.93
N VAL A 29 16.73 13.79 7.81
CA VAL A 29 15.36 14.30 8.01
C VAL A 29 15.38 15.71 8.61
N ALA A 30 16.29 16.00 9.55
CA ALA A 30 16.45 17.34 10.10
C ALA A 30 16.86 18.36 9.04
N ARG A 31 17.78 17.98 8.14
CA ARG A 31 18.19 18.83 7.01
C ARG A 31 17.06 19.07 6.01
N GLU A 32 16.23 18.05 5.74
CA GLU A 32 15.16 18.15 4.74
C GLU A 32 13.90 18.85 5.26
N THR A 33 13.58 18.69 6.55
CA THR A 33 12.33 19.20 7.13
C THR A 33 12.53 20.40 8.06
N GLY A 34 13.77 20.76 8.39
CA GLY A 34 14.11 21.78 9.37
C GLY A 34 13.75 21.42 10.82
N ALA A 35 13.24 20.21 11.06
CA ALA A 35 12.78 19.75 12.36
C ALA A 35 13.62 18.56 12.84
N SER A 36 14.17 18.65 14.05
CA SER A 36 14.91 17.55 14.66
C SER A 36 13.94 16.49 15.20
N TYR A 37 14.08 15.25 14.71
CA TYR A 37 13.32 14.11 15.19
C TYR A 37 14.25 13.14 15.92
N ARG A 38 13.77 12.61 17.05
CA ARG A 38 14.46 11.51 17.75
C ARG A 38 14.14 10.18 17.08
N ARG A 39 15.07 9.22 17.16
CA ARG A 39 14.88 7.83 16.70
C ARG A 39 13.56 7.22 17.17
N ALA A 40 13.20 7.40 18.44
CA ALA A 40 11.96 6.89 19.01
C ALA A 40 10.73 7.43 18.27
N SER A 41 10.74 8.72 17.93
CA SER A 41 9.67 9.37 17.17
C SER A 41 9.54 8.78 15.77
N LEU A 42 10.65 8.59 15.05
CA LEU A 42 10.63 8.00 13.70
C LEU A 42 10.21 6.52 13.70
N ASN A 43 10.66 5.75 14.69
CA ASN A 43 10.37 4.32 14.82
C ASN A 43 8.92 4.02 15.24
N ASN A 44 8.20 4.98 15.83
CA ASN A 44 6.79 4.82 16.15
C ASN A 44 5.90 4.82 14.91
N TYR A 45 6.34 5.41 13.80
CA TYR A 45 5.60 5.38 12.54
C TYR A 45 5.88 4.07 11.80
N LEU A 46 4.84 3.24 11.65
CA LEU A 46 4.95 1.91 11.06
C LEU A 46 5.55 1.94 9.64
N GLN A 47 5.21 2.94 8.84
CA GLN A 47 5.73 3.11 7.48
C GLN A 47 7.26 3.33 7.48
N ILE A 48 7.74 4.27 8.30
CA ILE A 48 9.18 4.58 8.43
C ILE A 48 9.94 3.36 8.99
N LYS A 49 9.41 2.74 10.04
CA LYS A 49 9.97 1.52 10.62
C LYS A 49 10.08 0.38 9.60
N SER A 50 9.06 0.21 8.77
CA SER A 50 9.03 -0.83 7.75
C SER A 50 10.02 -0.55 6.63
N ALA A 51 10.09 0.69 6.14
CA ALA A 51 11.07 1.12 5.15
C ALA A 51 12.52 0.93 5.65
N TYR A 52 12.81 1.38 6.87
CA TYR A 52 14.12 1.20 7.49
C TYR A 52 14.51 -0.28 7.61
N LYS A 53 13.61 -1.13 8.12
CA LYS A 53 13.86 -2.58 8.22
C LYS A 53 14.04 -3.22 6.84
N ALA A 54 13.30 -2.79 5.83
CA ALA A 54 13.43 -3.28 4.47
C ALA A 54 14.81 -2.91 3.88
N TYR A 55 15.27 -1.68 4.10
CA TYR A 55 16.59 -1.21 3.66
C TYR A 55 17.72 -2.01 4.32
N VAL A 56 17.71 -2.13 5.65
CA VAL A 56 18.76 -2.85 6.41
C VAL A 56 18.83 -4.33 6.05
N LYS A 57 17.72 -4.94 5.64
CA LYS A 57 17.67 -6.34 5.20
C LYS A 57 18.20 -6.56 3.78
N LYS A 58 18.52 -5.51 3.00
CA LYS A 58 19.12 -5.66 1.66
C LYS A 58 20.60 -6.04 1.82
N PRO A 59 21.03 -7.26 1.43
CA PRO A 59 22.40 -7.75 1.68
C PRO A 59 23.49 -7.08 0.82
N ASN A 60 23.17 -6.15 -0.08
CA ASN A 60 24.07 -5.68 -1.15
C ASN A 60 24.57 -4.22 -0.98
N LEU A 61 24.48 -3.59 0.20
CA LEU A 61 24.93 -2.21 0.40
C LEU A 61 26.01 -2.04 1.47
N ALA A 62 26.81 -3.08 1.72
CA ALA A 62 28.08 -2.90 2.42
C ALA A 62 29.00 -2.02 1.57
N PRO A 63 29.69 -1.00 2.14
CA PRO A 63 30.65 -0.19 1.41
C PRO A 63 31.93 -1.00 1.24
N SER A 64 31.98 -1.85 0.21
CA SER A 64 33.25 -2.40 -0.27
C SER A 64 33.75 -1.45 -1.35
N GLY A 65 34.80 -0.70 -1.01
CA GLY A 65 35.70 -0.13 -2.00
C GLY A 65 36.35 -1.28 -2.76
N ASP A 66 35.72 -1.68 -3.86
CA ASP A 66 36.34 -2.23 -5.06
C ASP A 66 35.20 -2.55 -6.02
N ALA A 67 35.02 -1.67 -7.00
CA ALA A 67 33.98 -1.79 -8.00
C ALA A 67 34.32 -2.90 -8.99
N THR A 68 33.96 -4.14 -8.67
CA THR A 68 33.58 -5.11 -9.70
C THR A 68 32.08 -4.96 -9.95
N PRO A 69 31.61 -4.80 -11.20
CA PRO A 69 30.19 -4.76 -11.47
C PRO A 69 29.61 -6.14 -11.17
N ALA A 70 28.89 -6.28 -10.06
CA ALA A 70 28.15 -7.49 -9.77
C ALA A 70 27.21 -7.83 -10.94
N PRO A 71 27.11 -9.10 -11.35
CA PRO A 71 26.27 -9.49 -12.47
C PRO A 71 24.80 -9.14 -12.16
N LYS A 72 24.17 -8.38 -13.06
CA LYS A 72 22.77 -7.95 -12.98
C LYS A 72 21.86 -9.11 -12.54
N PRO A 73 21.01 -8.94 -11.51
CA PRO A 73 20.20 -10.05 -11.04
C PRO A 73 19.08 -10.39 -12.04
N LYS A 74 19.06 -11.68 -12.34
CA LYS A 74 18.10 -12.48 -13.10
C LYS A 74 16.64 -12.20 -12.67
N GLY A 75 15.83 -11.67 -13.59
CA GLY A 75 14.37 -11.64 -13.52
C GLY A 75 13.75 -10.81 -12.37
N PRO A 76 12.44 -10.51 -12.43
CA PRO A 76 11.78 -9.75 -11.36
C PRO A 76 11.84 -10.55 -10.05
N SER A 77 12.29 -9.89 -8.98
CA SER A 77 12.38 -10.48 -7.65
C SER A 77 11.02 -11.02 -7.19
N ARG A 78 11.01 -12.01 -6.30
CA ARG A 78 9.76 -12.59 -5.76
C ARG A 78 8.84 -11.52 -5.16
N THR A 79 9.42 -10.48 -4.57
CA THR A 79 8.69 -9.32 -4.06
C THR A 79 8.07 -8.50 -5.18
N GLN A 80 8.82 -8.21 -6.26
CA GLN A 80 8.30 -7.48 -7.41
C GLN A 80 7.12 -8.22 -8.07
N LYS A 81 7.24 -9.54 -8.25
CA LYS A 81 6.14 -10.37 -8.76
C LYS A 81 4.90 -10.33 -7.85
N LYS A 82 5.10 -10.28 -6.52
CA LYS A 82 3.99 -10.17 -5.56
C LYS A 82 3.31 -8.79 -5.65
N ILE A 83 4.09 -7.72 -5.78
CA ILE A 83 3.58 -6.36 -5.95
C ILE A 83 2.73 -6.28 -7.21
N SER A 84 3.27 -6.68 -8.37
CA SER A 84 2.52 -6.62 -9.64
C SER A 84 1.25 -7.45 -9.63
N ARG A 85 1.23 -8.59 -8.91
CA ARG A 85 0.02 -9.39 -8.74
C ARG A 85 -1.03 -8.69 -7.86
N LEU A 86 -0.59 -8.05 -6.78
CA LEU A 86 -1.48 -7.31 -5.90
C LEU A 86 -2.05 -6.07 -6.59
N GLU A 87 -1.22 -5.30 -7.30
CA GLU A 87 -1.66 -4.15 -8.10
C GLU A 87 -2.72 -4.54 -9.13
N ARG A 88 -2.49 -5.65 -9.86
CA ARG A 88 -3.48 -6.18 -10.79
C ARG A 88 -4.79 -6.54 -10.08
N LYS A 89 -4.72 -7.20 -8.92
CA LYS A 89 -5.93 -7.59 -8.19
C LYS A 89 -6.68 -6.39 -7.65
N VAL A 90 -5.98 -5.35 -7.19
CA VAL A 90 -6.59 -4.09 -6.80
C VAL A 90 -7.32 -3.48 -7.98
N ALA A 91 -6.67 -3.34 -9.14
CA ALA A 91 -7.31 -2.78 -10.33
C ALA A 91 -8.56 -3.57 -10.77
N GLU A 92 -8.50 -4.90 -10.74
CA GLU A 92 -9.63 -5.78 -11.04
C GLU A 92 -10.78 -5.58 -10.05
N LEU A 93 -10.49 -5.55 -8.74
CA LEU A 93 -11.50 -5.35 -7.70
C LEU A 93 -12.12 -3.96 -7.76
N THR A 94 -11.32 -2.92 -8.05
CA THR A 94 -11.82 -1.56 -8.26
C THR A 94 -12.80 -1.53 -9.44
N ALA A 95 -12.43 -2.11 -10.58
CA ALA A 95 -13.32 -2.15 -11.76
C ALA A 95 -14.64 -2.88 -11.48
N VAL A 96 -14.59 -3.99 -10.74
CA VAL A 96 -15.81 -4.72 -10.32
C VAL A 96 -16.65 -3.88 -9.37
N ASN A 97 -16.03 -3.20 -8.41
CA ASN A 97 -16.73 -2.32 -7.48
C ASN A 97 -17.43 -1.17 -8.20
N ASP A 98 -16.74 -0.51 -9.14
CA ASP A 98 -17.31 0.59 -9.93
C ASP A 98 -18.51 0.11 -10.74
N ALA A 99 -18.41 -1.06 -11.38
CA ALA A 99 -19.53 -1.66 -12.12
C ALA A 99 -20.72 -2.04 -11.20
N LEU A 100 -20.46 -2.49 -9.96
CA LEU A 100 -21.49 -2.76 -8.97
C LEU A 100 -22.18 -1.47 -8.50
N LEU A 101 -21.40 -0.41 -8.23
CA LEU A 101 -21.95 0.89 -7.85
C LEU A 101 -22.83 1.48 -8.95
N GLU A 102 -22.40 1.38 -10.22
CA GLU A 102 -23.23 1.81 -11.36
C GLU A 102 -24.54 1.01 -11.45
N LYS A 103 -24.46 -0.30 -11.17
CA LYS A 103 -25.65 -1.16 -11.13
C LYS A 103 -26.61 -0.76 -10.00
N PHE A 104 -26.08 -0.50 -8.79
CA PHE A 104 -26.89 -0.02 -7.67
C PHE A 104 -27.53 1.33 -7.95
N ALA A 105 -26.80 2.28 -8.58
CA ALA A 105 -27.36 3.56 -8.99
C ALA A 105 -28.53 3.40 -9.97
N ARG A 106 -28.38 2.55 -10.98
CA ARG A 106 -29.48 2.24 -11.92
C ARG A 106 -30.68 1.62 -11.21
N TRP A 107 -30.45 0.72 -10.25
CA TRP A 107 -31.52 0.12 -9.46
C TRP A 107 -32.23 1.16 -8.60
N ALA A 108 -31.51 2.03 -7.91
CA ALA A 108 -32.09 3.08 -7.08
C ALA A 108 -32.99 4.03 -7.90
N VAL A 109 -32.54 4.47 -9.08
CA VAL A 109 -33.36 5.31 -9.99
C VAL A 109 -34.63 4.59 -10.44
N ASN A 110 -34.50 3.34 -10.89
CA ASN A 110 -35.63 2.55 -11.36
C ASN A 110 -36.61 2.16 -10.23
N ALA A 111 -36.10 1.95 -9.02
CA ALA A 111 -36.88 1.65 -7.83
C ALA A 111 -37.64 2.90 -7.35
N GLY A 112 -36.96 4.05 -7.28
CA GLY A 112 -37.57 5.33 -6.95
C GLY A 112 -38.71 5.70 -7.90
N SER A 113 -38.58 5.41 -9.21
CA SER A 113 -39.67 5.59 -10.18
C SER A 113 -40.93 4.76 -9.87
N ARG A 114 -40.82 3.74 -9.04
CA ARG A 114 -41.90 2.87 -8.56
C ARG A 114 -42.27 3.10 -7.10
N GLY A 115 -41.75 4.15 -6.46
CA GLY A 115 -41.99 4.47 -5.06
C GLY A 115 -41.31 3.52 -4.06
N LEU A 116 -40.32 2.75 -4.51
CA LEU A 116 -39.50 1.91 -3.63
C LEU A 116 -38.32 2.74 -3.12
N ASP A 117 -38.09 2.72 -1.80
CA ASP A 117 -37.01 3.42 -1.13
C ASP A 117 -35.81 2.50 -0.82
N GLU A 118 -34.72 3.08 -0.36
CA GLU A 118 -33.49 2.35 -0.01
C GLU A 118 -33.75 1.32 1.11
N ALA A 119 -34.56 1.68 2.11
CA ALA A 119 -34.92 0.78 3.20
C ALA A 119 -35.65 -0.48 2.70
N PHE A 120 -36.50 -0.36 1.69
CA PHE A 120 -37.11 -1.50 1.02
C PHE A 120 -36.09 -2.32 0.23
N LEU A 121 -35.18 -1.68 -0.50
CA LEU A 121 -34.16 -2.37 -1.31
C LEU A 121 -33.12 -3.13 -0.47
N ASP A 122 -32.84 -2.65 0.74
CA ASP A 122 -31.91 -3.28 1.69
C ASP A 122 -32.53 -4.45 2.48
N GLN A 123 -33.81 -4.73 2.27
CA GLN A 123 -34.44 -5.87 2.92
C GLN A 123 -33.70 -7.17 2.57
N PRO A 124 -33.48 -8.06 3.55
CA PRO A 124 -32.77 -9.30 3.31
C PRO A 124 -33.48 -10.12 2.24
N LEU A 125 -32.71 -10.73 1.35
CA LEU A 125 -33.25 -11.66 0.37
C LEU A 125 -34.02 -12.77 1.10
N VAL A 126 -35.25 -13.02 0.65
CA VAL A 126 -36.06 -14.12 1.20
C VAL A 126 -35.29 -15.42 1.00
N GLN A 127 -35.08 -16.15 2.09
CA GLN A 127 -34.41 -17.45 2.09
C GLN A 127 -35.28 -18.46 1.34
N ILE A 128 -35.04 -18.63 0.04
CA ILE A 128 -35.71 -19.68 -0.74
C ILE A 128 -35.13 -21.02 -0.27
N LYS A 129 -35.86 -21.74 0.59
CA LYS A 129 -35.62 -23.17 0.82
C LYS A 129 -35.91 -23.89 -0.49
N ARG A 130 -34.88 -24.06 -1.33
CA ARG A 130 -34.91 -25.02 -2.43
C ARG A 130 -34.92 -26.41 -1.79
N SER A 131 -36.09 -26.87 -1.37
CA SER A 131 -36.28 -28.26 -0.97
C SER A 131 -35.93 -29.13 -2.17
N GLU A 132 -34.99 -30.04 -1.95
CA GLU A 132 -34.53 -31.03 -2.92
C GLU A 132 -35.71 -31.74 -3.59
N ASN A 133 -35.87 -31.53 -4.89
CA ASN A 133 -36.57 -32.51 -5.73
C ASN A 133 -35.66 -33.75 -5.79
N ARG A 134 -36.09 -34.79 -5.09
CA ARG A 134 -35.53 -36.13 -5.13
C ARG A 134 -36.09 -36.91 -6.32
#